data_AF-A0A954X2N4-F1
#
_entry.id   AF-A0A954X2N4-F1
#
_cell.length_a   1.000
_cell.length_b   1.000
_cell.length_c   1.000
_cell.angle_alpha   90.00
_cell.angle_beta   90.00
_cell.angle_gamma   90.00
#
_symmetry.space_group_name_H-M   'P 1'
#
loop_
_entity.id
_entity.type
_entity.pdbx_description
1 polymer ?
#
loop_
_entity_poly.entity_id
_entity_poly.type
_entity_poly.pdbx_seq_one_letter_code
_entity_poly.pdbx_strand_id
1 'polypeptide(L)'
;QYDSERLKQLLPHAEFHQAIETLETIAAKTEDRQMYNQREKALRDYEWTLAGAREEAHRLGLEKGLEQGLERGLEQGLEQGLERGLERGREQGIEIGAARGSLAGKIQLLQDLLGDAVASDAELHEQSLDELRSLLGALQERMRHRDA
;
A
#
# COMPACT_ATOMS: atom_id res chain seq x y z
N GLN A 1 44.85 47.20 -9.52
CA GLN A 1 45.63 45.98 -9.28
C GLN A 1 46.91 46.40 -8.58
N TYR A 2 47.30 45.67 -7.55
CA TYR A 2 48.59 45.87 -6.89
C TYR A 2 49.70 45.49 -7.89
N ASP A 3 50.59 46.43 -8.19
CA ASP A 3 51.68 46.26 -9.16
C ASP A 3 52.97 46.69 -8.49
N SER A 4 53.77 45.71 -8.10
CA SER A 4 54.97 45.94 -7.32
C SER A 4 56.13 46.50 -8.14
N GLU A 5 56.17 46.23 -9.44
CA GLU A 5 57.14 46.83 -10.36
C GLU A 5 56.88 48.34 -10.50
N ARG A 6 55.61 48.73 -10.55
CA ARG A 6 55.21 50.14 -10.54
C ARG A 6 55.52 50.82 -9.19
N LEU A 7 55.41 50.12 -8.07
CA LEU A 7 55.78 50.65 -6.76
C LEU A 7 57.29 50.83 -6.61
N LYS A 8 58.11 49.90 -7.12
CA LYS A 8 59.58 50.01 -7.16
C LYS A 8 60.06 51.17 -8.03
N GLN A 9 59.33 51.49 -9.12
CA GLN A 9 59.62 52.65 -9.97
C GLN A 9 59.26 53.99 -9.31
N LEU A 10 58.16 54.04 -8.56
CA LEU A 10 57.69 55.26 -7.88
C LEU A 10 58.42 55.54 -6.57
N LEU A 11 58.88 54.49 -5.88
CA LEU A 11 59.57 54.55 -4.59
C LEU A 11 60.92 53.80 -4.69
N PRO A 12 61.92 54.36 -5.39
CA PRO A 12 63.16 53.65 -5.70
C PRO A 12 64.13 53.56 -4.51
N HIS A 13 63.89 54.33 -3.45
CA HIS A 13 64.75 54.40 -2.27
C HIS A 13 64.76 53.05 -1.53
N ALA A 14 65.95 52.58 -1.14
CA ALA A 14 66.16 51.23 -0.59
C ALA A 14 65.32 50.94 0.66
N GLU A 15 64.96 51.98 1.40
CA GLU A 15 64.12 51.96 2.60
C GLU A 15 62.70 51.44 2.30
N PHE A 16 62.20 51.59 1.07
CA PHE A 16 60.87 51.13 0.68
C PHE A 16 60.85 49.71 0.08
N HIS A 17 62.01 49.15 -0.25
CA HIS A 17 62.08 47.83 -0.91
C HIS A 17 61.53 46.73 0.02
N GLN A 18 61.87 46.78 1.31
CA GLN A 18 61.35 45.84 2.31
C GLN A 18 59.83 45.96 2.51
N ALA A 19 59.30 47.19 2.48
CA ALA A 19 57.86 47.42 2.58
C ALA A 19 57.12 46.91 1.33
N ILE A 20 57.71 47.05 0.14
CA ILE A 20 57.12 46.56 -1.11
C ILE A 20 57.13 45.02 -1.14
N GLU A 21 58.24 44.39 -0.75
CA GLU A 21 58.37 42.91 -0.70
C GLU A 21 57.42 42.26 0.32
N THR A 22 57.24 42.89 1.49
CA THR A 22 56.28 42.41 2.49
C THR A 22 54.84 42.52 2.01
N LEU A 23 54.50 43.61 1.30
CA LEU A 23 53.19 43.77 0.66
C LEU A 23 52.95 42.74 -0.46
N GLU A 24 53.95 42.45 -1.30
CA GLU A 24 53.89 41.38 -2.32
C GLU A 24 53.59 40.03 -1.66
N THR A 25 54.30 39.71 -0.57
CA THR A 25 54.13 38.44 0.16
C THR A 25 52.74 38.32 0.78
N ILE A 26 52.23 39.41 1.37
CA ILE A 26 50.89 39.45 1.96
C ILE A 26 49.82 39.33 0.86
N ALA A 27 49.99 40.03 -0.27
CA ALA A 27 49.07 39.98 -1.39
C ALA A 27 48.99 38.58 -2.00
N ALA A 28 50.13 37.95 -2.30
CA ALA A 28 50.19 36.59 -2.84
C ALA A 28 49.53 35.56 -1.90
N LYS A 29 49.85 35.61 -0.60
CA LYS A 29 49.21 34.73 0.41
C LYS A 29 47.70 34.96 0.53
N THR A 30 47.25 36.21 0.40
CA THR A 30 45.83 36.56 0.48
C THR A 30 45.08 36.09 -0.75
N GLU A 31 45.65 36.25 -1.94
CA GLU A 31 45.09 35.77 -3.20
C GLU A 31 45.00 34.24 -3.22
N ASP A 32 46.07 33.53 -2.82
CA ASP A 32 46.05 32.07 -2.67
C ASP A 32 44.96 31.59 -1.70
N ARG A 33 44.82 32.28 -0.56
CA ARG A 33 43.76 31.98 0.43
C ARG A 33 42.37 32.27 -0.12
N GLN A 34 42.20 33.36 -0.89
CA GLN A 34 40.93 33.68 -1.53
C GLN A 34 40.54 32.62 -2.57
N MET A 35 41.49 32.21 -3.40
CA MET A 35 41.28 31.15 -4.40
C MET A 35 40.94 29.82 -3.73
N TYR A 36 41.63 29.46 -2.65
CA TYR A 36 41.30 28.29 -1.84
C TYR A 36 39.88 28.36 -1.27
N ASN A 37 39.51 29.48 -0.64
CA ASN A 37 38.18 29.67 -0.06
C ASN A 37 37.06 29.63 -1.12
N GLN A 38 37.31 30.18 -2.32
CA GLN A 38 36.35 30.13 -3.42
C GLN A 38 36.13 28.70 -3.91
N ARG A 39 37.20 27.90 -4.02
CA ARG A 39 37.11 26.47 -4.37
C ARG A 39 36.34 25.68 -3.32
N GLU A 40 36.67 25.87 -2.04
CA GLU A 40 35.95 25.27 -0.91
C GLU A 40 34.46 25.62 -0.94
N LYS A 41 34.13 26.90 -1.16
CA LYS A 41 32.74 27.34 -1.27
C LYS A 41 32.02 26.65 -2.43
N ALA A 42 32.64 26.61 -3.61
CA ALA A 42 32.05 25.97 -4.79
C ALA A 42 31.81 24.48 -4.58
N LEU A 43 32.73 23.77 -3.90
CA LEU A 43 32.55 22.37 -3.54
C LEU A 43 31.37 22.19 -2.58
N ARG A 44 31.25 23.02 -1.55
CA ARG A 44 30.13 22.97 -0.60
C ARG A 44 28.79 23.28 -1.24
N ASP A 45 28.74 24.29 -2.11
CA ASP A 45 27.53 24.63 -2.86
C ASP A 45 27.11 23.45 -3.77
N TYR A 46 28.08 22.80 -4.43
CA TYR A 46 27.84 21.60 -5.22
C TYR A 46 27.34 20.42 -4.36
N GLU A 47 27.97 20.15 -3.21
CA GLU A 47 27.54 19.10 -2.29
C GLU A 47 26.13 19.35 -1.76
N TRP A 48 25.81 20.60 -1.40
CA TRP A 48 24.49 21.00 -0.93
C TRP A 48 23.42 20.75 -1.98
N THR A 49 23.65 21.19 -3.22
CA THR A 49 22.70 20.95 -4.32
C THR A 49 22.51 19.46 -4.61
N LEU A 50 23.59 18.67 -4.59
CA LEU A 50 23.51 17.24 -4.80
C LEU A 50 22.76 16.52 -3.66
N ALA A 51 22.97 16.96 -2.42
CA ALA A 51 22.25 16.43 -1.26
C ALA A 51 20.74 16.69 -1.37
N GLY A 52 20.34 17.92 -1.71
CA GLY A 52 18.93 18.26 -1.92
C GLY A 52 18.29 17.45 -3.05
N ALA A 53 18.98 17.30 -4.18
CA ALA A 53 18.49 16.48 -5.29
C ALA A 53 18.33 15.00 -4.93
N ARG A 54 19.26 14.44 -4.13
CA ARG A 54 19.18 13.05 -3.64
C ARG A 54 18.01 12.86 -2.67
N GLU A 55 17.82 13.79 -1.75
CA GLU A 55 16.71 13.75 -0.79
C GLU A 55 15.37 13.80 -1.51
N GLU A 56 15.22 14.71 -2.47
CA GLU A 56 14.01 14.82 -3.27
C GLU A 56 13.76 13.57 -4.12
N ALA A 57 14.79 13.04 -4.78
CA ALA A 57 14.68 11.79 -5.53
C ALA A 57 14.30 10.61 -4.64
N HIS A 58 14.87 10.51 -3.44
CA HIS A 58 14.53 9.48 -2.47
C HIS A 58 13.07 9.62 -1.99
N ARG A 59 12.63 10.85 -1.67
CA ARG A 59 11.25 11.13 -1.27
C ARG A 59 10.27 10.72 -2.36
N LEU A 60 10.50 11.15 -3.60
CA LEU A 60 9.65 10.80 -4.74
C LEU A 60 9.66 9.30 -5.04
N GLY A 61 10.81 8.64 -4.90
CA GLY A 61 10.92 7.19 -5.07
C GLY A 61 10.14 6.42 -4.01
N LEU A 62 10.22 6.86 -2.75
CA LEU A 62 9.49 6.26 -1.63
C LEU A 62 7.98 6.47 -1.78
N GLU A 63 7.55 7.69 -2.10
CA GLU A 63 6.14 8.03 -2.31
C GLU A 63 5.53 7.18 -3.44
N LYS A 64 6.17 7.13 -4.61
CA LYS A 64 5.73 6.29 -5.73
C LYS A 64 5.74 4.80 -5.39
N GLY A 65 6.76 4.32 -4.66
CA GLY A 65 6.85 2.93 -4.24
C GLY A 65 5.75 2.54 -3.27
N LEU A 66 5.42 3.42 -2.32
CA LEU A 66 4.32 3.21 -1.38
C LEU A 66 2.97 3.26 -2.07
N GLU A 67 2.74 4.24 -2.95
CA GLU A 67 1.49 4.38 -3.70
C GLU A 67 1.24 3.14 -4.56
N GLN A 68 2.22 2.73 -5.37
CA GLN A 68 2.10 1.53 -6.21
C GLN A 68 1.96 0.24 -5.40
N GLY A 69 2.67 0.15 -4.27
CA GLY A 69 2.59 -1.01 -3.38
C GLY A 69 1.22 -1.14 -2.72
N LEU A 70 0.67 -0.03 -2.23
CA LEU A 70 -0.65 0.02 -1.61
C LEU A 70 -1.75 -0.24 -2.63
N GLU A 71 -1.70 0.41 -3.80
CA GLU A 71 -2.71 0.23 -4.85
C GLU A 71 -2.78 -1.23 -5.30
N ARG A 72 -1.64 -1.83 -5.65
CA ARG A 72 -1.58 -3.24 -6.06
C ARG A 72 -1.99 -4.19 -4.95
N GLY A 73 -1.53 -3.94 -3.72
CA GLY A 73 -1.86 -4.78 -2.57
C GLY A 73 -3.35 -4.76 -2.24
N LEU A 74 -3.98 -3.57 -2.33
CA LEU A 74 -5.39 -3.38 -2.03
C LEU A 74 -6.27 -3.95 -3.15
N GLU A 75 -5.92 -3.71 -4.42
CA GLU A 75 -6.62 -4.26 -5.57
C GLU A 75 -6.61 -5.79 -5.55
N GLN A 76 -5.43 -6.41 -5.41
CA GLN A 76 -5.31 -7.87 -5.36
C GLN A 76 -5.99 -8.47 -4.13
N GLY A 77 -5.86 -7.83 -2.97
CA GLY A 77 -6.49 -8.29 -1.74
C GLY A 77 -8.02 -8.24 -1.80
N LEU A 78 -8.57 -7.16 -2.38
CA LEU A 78 -10.00 -6.96 -2.52
C LEU A 78 -10.60 -7.88 -3.58
N GLU A 79 -9.95 -8.02 -4.74
CA GLU A 79 -10.39 -8.93 -5.80
C GLU A 79 -10.44 -10.38 -5.31
N GLN A 80 -9.34 -10.89 -4.74
CA GLN A 80 -9.29 -12.26 -4.23
C GLN A 80 -10.24 -12.48 -3.06
N GLY A 81 -10.39 -11.49 -2.18
CA GLY A 81 -11.30 -11.56 -1.03
C GLY A 81 -12.75 -11.62 -1.47
N LEU A 82 -13.13 -10.76 -2.42
CA LEU A 82 -14.49 -10.68 -2.95
C LEU A 82 -14.85 -11.93 -3.76
N GLU A 83 -13.96 -12.37 -4.65
CA GLU A 83 -14.18 -13.55 -5.49
C GLU A 83 -14.40 -14.79 -4.62
N ARG A 84 -13.49 -15.07 -3.68
CA ARG A 84 -13.63 -16.21 -2.77
C ARG A 84 -14.84 -16.10 -1.86
N GLY A 85 -15.17 -14.90 -1.40
CA GLY A 85 -16.33 -14.65 -0.55
C GLY A 85 -17.65 -14.91 -1.28
N LEU A 86 -17.77 -14.40 -2.51
CA LEU A 86 -18.94 -14.57 -3.35
C LEU A 86 -19.09 -16.02 -3.81
N GLU A 87 -18.01 -16.67 -4.22
CA GLU A 87 -18.04 -18.06 -4.66
C GLU A 87 -18.52 -18.98 -3.53
N ARG A 88 -17.90 -18.88 -2.35
CA ARG A 88 -18.32 -19.66 -1.16
C ARG A 88 -19.75 -19.35 -0.73
N GLY A 89 -20.12 -18.08 -0.70
CA GLY A 89 -21.48 -17.67 -0.33
C GLY A 89 -22.53 -18.20 -1.29
N ARG A 90 -22.24 -18.18 -2.60
CA ARG A 90 -23.12 -18.72 -3.64
C ARG A 90 -23.23 -20.23 -3.56
N GLU A 91 -22.11 -20.95 -3.41
CA GLU A 91 -22.10 -22.40 -3.27
C GLU A 91 -22.90 -22.85 -2.04
N GLN A 92 -22.62 -22.27 -0.88
CA GLN A 92 -23.35 -22.57 0.36
C GLN A 92 -24.83 -22.24 0.24
N GLY A 93 -25.18 -21.09 -0.36
CA GLY A 93 -26.57 -20.70 -0.59
C GLY A 93 -27.32 -21.69 -1.48
N ILE A 94 -26.69 -22.14 -2.57
CA ILE A 94 -27.27 -23.15 -3.48
C ILE A 94 -27.43 -24.49 -2.77
N GLU A 95 -26.41 -24.94 -2.02
CA GLU A 95 -26.45 -26.22 -1.32
C GLU A 95 -27.54 -26.24 -0.24
N ILE A 96 -27.62 -25.19 0.59
CA ILE A 96 -28.65 -25.04 1.62
C ILE A 96 -30.04 -24.96 0.97
N GLY A 97 -30.20 -24.16 -0.09
CA GLY A 97 -31.47 -24.03 -0.81
C GLY A 97 -31.93 -25.36 -1.42
N ALA A 98 -31.01 -26.12 -2.04
CA ALA A 98 -31.31 -27.42 -2.63
C ALA A 98 -31.66 -28.47 -1.57
N ALA A 99 -30.90 -28.53 -0.47
CA ALA A 99 -31.19 -29.43 0.65
C ALA A 99 -32.57 -29.13 1.25
N ARG A 100 -32.88 -27.86 1.41
CA ARG A 100 -34.18 -27.39 1.91
C ARG A 100 -35.33 -27.77 0.98
N GLY A 101 -35.20 -27.50 -0.32
CA GLY A 101 -36.21 -27.86 -1.31
C GLY A 101 -36.45 -29.37 -1.38
N SER A 102 -35.38 -30.17 -1.25
CA SER A 102 -35.49 -31.64 -1.21
C SER A 102 -36.25 -32.13 0.04
N LEU A 103 -35.98 -31.55 1.21
CA LEU A 103 -36.70 -31.89 2.44
C LEU A 103 -38.16 -31.47 2.37
N ALA A 104 -38.44 -30.25 1.91
CA ALA A 104 -39.80 -29.72 1.76
C ALA A 104 -40.63 -30.61 0.82
N GLY A 105 -40.09 -30.99 -0.34
CA GLY A 105 -40.78 -31.88 -1.28
C GLY A 105 -41.04 -33.27 -0.70
N LYS A 106 -40.12 -33.83 0.09
CA LYS A 106 -40.33 -35.11 0.79
C LYS A 106 -41.42 -35.02 1.85
N ILE A 107 -41.45 -33.93 2.61
CA ILE A 107 -42.47 -33.67 3.65
C ILE A 107 -43.85 -33.57 2.99
N GLN A 108 -43.99 -32.76 1.94
CA GLN A 108 -45.27 -32.58 1.25
C GLN A 108 -45.79 -33.89 0.66
N LEU A 109 -44.91 -34.67 0.03
CA LEU A 109 -45.27 -35.99 -0.52
C LEU A 109 -45.77 -36.94 0.58
N LEU A 110 -45.10 -36.97 1.74
CA LEU A 110 -45.53 -37.82 2.85
C LEU A 110 -46.82 -37.33 3.50
N GLN A 111 -47.02 -36.01 3.62
CA GLN A 111 -48.28 -35.44 4.10
C GLN A 111 -49.45 -35.83 3.20
N ASP A 112 -49.27 -35.73 1.88
CA ASP A 112 -50.27 -36.13 0.88
C ASP A 112 -50.59 -37.65 0.98
N LEU A 113 -49.55 -38.50 1.05
CA LEU A 113 -49.71 -39.95 1.23
C LEU A 113 -50.41 -40.33 2.54
N LEU A 114 -50.17 -39.59 3.62
CA LEU A 114 -50.80 -39.78 4.93
C LEU A 114 -52.23 -39.21 5.00
N GLY A 115 -52.65 -38.41 4.02
CA GLY A 115 -53.93 -37.71 4.01
C GLY A 115 -53.98 -36.52 4.96
N ASP A 116 -52.83 -35.99 5.36
CA ASP A 116 -52.71 -34.78 6.17
C ASP A 116 -52.83 -33.52 5.29
N ALA A 117 -53.05 -32.37 5.92
CA ALA A 117 -52.98 -31.09 5.21
C ALA A 117 -51.54 -30.85 4.71
N VAL A 118 -51.38 -30.68 3.39
CA VAL A 118 -50.08 -30.42 2.76
C VAL A 118 -49.63 -29.01 3.13
N ALA A 119 -48.45 -28.91 3.75
CA ALA A 119 -47.84 -27.63 4.10
C ALA A 119 -47.39 -26.90 2.83
N SER A 120 -47.63 -25.59 2.78
CA SER A 120 -47.21 -24.75 1.66
C SER A 120 -45.70 -24.58 1.63
N ASP A 121 -45.16 -24.32 0.45
CA ASP A 121 -43.73 -24.02 0.28
C ASP A 121 -43.28 -22.86 1.17
N ALA A 122 -44.14 -21.85 1.36
CA ALA A 122 -43.86 -20.70 2.21
C ALA A 122 -43.69 -21.08 3.69
N GLU A 123 -44.58 -21.92 4.23
CA GLU A 123 -44.51 -22.39 5.63
C GLU A 123 -43.27 -23.27 5.88
N LEU A 124 -42.90 -24.09 4.89
CA LEU A 124 -41.68 -24.89 4.95
C LEU A 124 -40.42 -24.04 4.70
N HIS A 125 -40.55 -22.85 4.10
CA HIS A 125 -39.46 -21.88 3.90
C HIS A 125 -39.16 -20.98 5.11
N GLU A 126 -39.99 -21.01 6.14
CA GLU A 126 -39.71 -20.31 7.40
C GLU A 126 -38.95 -21.17 8.43
N GLN A 127 -39.01 -22.50 8.29
CA GLN A 127 -38.42 -23.45 9.25
C GLN A 127 -36.88 -23.59 9.13
N SER A 128 -36.18 -24.11 10.12
CA SER A 128 -34.76 -24.46 9.95
C SER A 128 -34.59 -25.80 9.20
N LEU A 129 -33.40 -26.07 8.66
CA LEU A 129 -33.11 -27.39 8.07
C LEU A 129 -33.27 -28.53 9.09
N ASP A 130 -32.98 -28.27 10.36
CA ASP A 130 -33.09 -29.28 11.42
C ASP A 130 -34.55 -29.54 11.82
N GLU A 131 -35.38 -28.51 11.81
CA GLU A 131 -36.84 -28.65 11.98
C GLU A 131 -37.45 -29.47 10.84
N LEU A 132 -37.10 -29.17 9.59
CA LEU A 132 -37.54 -29.95 8.44
C LEU A 132 -37.09 -31.41 8.51
N ARG A 133 -35.85 -31.67 8.95
CA ARG A 133 -35.36 -33.05 9.16
C ARG A 133 -36.14 -33.78 10.25
N SER A 134 -36.43 -33.09 11.35
CA SER A 134 -37.19 -33.65 12.47
C SER A 134 -38.63 -33.97 12.05
N LEU A 135 -39.27 -33.06 11.31
CA LEU A 135 -40.61 -33.25 10.76
C LEU A 135 -40.65 -34.43 9.78
N LEU A 136 -39.68 -34.51 8.86
CA LEU A 136 -39.56 -35.62 7.93
C LEU A 136 -39.43 -36.96 8.68
N GLY A 137 -38.61 -37.02 9.73
CA GLY A 137 -38.45 -38.22 10.55
C GLY A 137 -39.76 -38.64 11.24
N ALA A 138 -40.49 -37.68 11.81
CA ALA A 138 -41.78 -37.95 12.45
C ALA A 138 -42.83 -38.49 11.44
N LEU A 139 -42.89 -37.93 10.23
CA LEU A 139 -43.79 -38.40 9.18
C LEU A 139 -43.42 -39.82 8.70
N GLN A 140 -42.12 -40.11 8.56
CA GLN A 140 -41.64 -41.45 8.18
C GLN A 140 -42.00 -42.53 9.21
N GLU A 141 -41.83 -42.25 10.51
CA GLU A 141 -42.24 -43.18 11.56
C GLU A 141 -43.75 -43.41 11.57
N ARG A 142 -44.53 -42.35 11.39
CA ARG A 142 -46.00 -42.47 11.30
C ARG A 142 -46.45 -43.30 10.08
N MET A 143 -45.75 -43.19 8.95
CA MET A 143 -46.00 -44.04 7.78
C MET A 143 -45.69 -45.52 8.07
N ARG A 144 -44.55 -45.81 8.72
CA ARG A 144 -44.19 -47.18 9.12
C ARG A 144 -45.22 -47.84 10.04
N HIS A 145 -45.79 -47.07 10.96
CA HIS A 145 -46.85 -47.56 11.86
C HIS A 145 -48.21 -47.76 11.18
N ARG A 146 -48.43 -47.19 10.00
CA ARG A 146 -49.67 -47.34 9.23
C ARG A 146 -49.68 -48.62 8.40
N ASP A 147 -48.50 -49.05 7.94
CA ASP A 147 -48.31 -50.22 7.07
C ASP A 147 -48.02 -51.53 7.86
N ALA A 148 -47.94 -51.46 9.19
CA ALA A 148 -47.72 -52.59 10.11
C ALA A 148 -49.02 -53.06 10.78
#